data_AF-A0A7V8W695-F1
#
_entry.id   AF-A0A7V8W695-F1
#
_cell.length_a   1.000
_cell.length_b   1.000
_cell.length_c   1.000
_cell.angle_alpha   90.00
_cell.angle_beta   90.00
_cell.angle_gamma   90.00
#
_symmetry.space_group_name_H-M   'P 1'
#
loop_
_entity.id
_entity.type
_entity.pdbx_description
1 polymer ?
#
loop_
_entity_poly.entity_id
_entity_poly.type
_entity_poly.pdbx_seq_one_letter_code
_entity_poly.pdbx_strand_id
1 'polypeptide(L)'
;MADRQRDGWDKAAIILQSLGGFVTAAIVAMLGIVGSSYLNEKQKIDTNVRLYTELMSKREDAESALRKDMFTSIIDTFLKPQAPSLDVRVLNLELLAYNFHESLNLKPLFASIDQQIGQSTDGRKKEYRERLNRVAREITRKQMVILEGAGKKFDSKFKLASVPTSKKGLPVELEEALLSLEGIEREFRMYIMEVHHETQELRVRLEVITPEQPASAFATNNVEFWVGFYDFPMIDHTRLSHDQRVAITVSNFEDGYANITTVYFPGAYAGLKEKPYYQEVVKELLKTTEGLGNTKDR
;
A
#
# COMPACT_ATOMS: atom_id res chain seq x y z
N MET A 1 -8.21 69.27 -69.84
CA MET A 1 -8.28 68.88 -68.42
C MET A 1 -9.34 67.80 -68.28
N ALA A 2 -8.94 66.57 -67.95
CA ALA A 2 -9.83 65.51 -67.50
C ALA A 2 -8.96 64.54 -66.68
N ASP A 3 -8.90 64.80 -65.37
CA ASP A 3 -8.12 64.03 -64.42
C ASP A 3 -8.94 62.80 -64.00
N ARG A 4 -8.36 61.62 -64.16
CA ARG A 4 -9.02 60.32 -64.01
C ARG A 4 -8.79 59.87 -62.57
N GLN A 5 -9.80 60.04 -61.72
CA GLN A 5 -9.77 59.58 -60.33
C GLN A 5 -9.41 58.08 -60.27
N ARG A 6 -8.22 57.79 -59.73
CA ARG A 6 -7.77 56.42 -59.44
C ARG A 6 -8.47 55.89 -58.21
N ASP A 7 -8.97 54.68 -58.38
CA ASP A 7 -9.90 53.99 -57.50
C ASP A 7 -9.24 53.55 -56.19
N GLY A 8 -9.95 53.70 -55.07
CA GLY A 8 -9.47 53.29 -53.73
C GLY A 8 -9.19 51.78 -53.65
N TRP A 9 -9.81 51.01 -54.54
CA TRP A 9 -9.61 49.58 -54.71
C TRP A 9 -8.25 49.21 -55.30
N ASP A 10 -7.67 50.05 -56.16
CA ASP A 10 -6.32 49.82 -56.70
C ASP A 10 -5.25 50.00 -55.62
N LYS A 11 -5.45 50.96 -54.69
CA LYS A 11 -4.53 51.15 -53.55
C LYS A 11 -4.60 50.02 -52.54
N ALA A 12 -5.80 49.48 -52.30
CA ALA A 12 -5.98 48.30 -51.45
C ALA A 12 -5.35 47.05 -52.11
N ALA A 13 -5.50 46.87 -53.42
CA ALA A 13 -4.92 45.76 -54.16
C ALA A 13 -3.38 45.78 -54.18
N ILE A 14 -2.74 46.95 -54.27
CA ILE A 14 -1.28 47.10 -54.22
C ILE A 14 -0.70 46.74 -52.84
N ILE A 15 -1.43 47.08 -51.78
CA ILE A 15 -1.06 46.70 -50.40
C ILE A 15 -1.32 45.20 -50.19
N LEU A 16 -2.42 44.65 -50.72
CA LEU A 16 -2.73 43.22 -50.62
C LEU A 16 -1.76 42.33 -51.42
N GLN A 17 -1.26 42.79 -52.58
CA GLN A 17 -0.27 42.06 -53.40
C GLN A 17 1.10 41.96 -52.74
N SER A 18 1.47 42.95 -51.92
CA SER A 18 2.75 42.97 -51.19
C SER A 18 2.67 42.34 -49.80
N LEU A 19 1.48 42.35 -49.16
CA LEU A 19 1.24 41.70 -47.86
C LEU A 19 0.70 40.27 -47.93
N GLY A 20 0.25 39.79 -49.10
CA GLY A 20 -0.36 38.46 -49.24
C GLY A 20 0.53 37.32 -48.74
N GLY A 21 1.84 37.38 -49.04
CA GLY A 21 2.80 36.38 -48.55
C GLY A 21 2.97 36.38 -47.03
N PHE A 22 2.93 37.56 -46.39
CA PHE A 22 3.05 37.69 -44.95
C PHE A 22 1.82 37.21 -44.20
N VAL A 23 0.62 37.46 -44.74
CA VAL A 23 -0.65 36.98 -44.15
C VAL A 23 -0.75 35.46 -44.23
N THR A 24 -0.39 34.85 -45.37
CA THR A 24 -0.35 33.39 -45.50
C THR A 24 0.69 32.78 -44.55
N ALA A 25 1.88 33.38 -44.44
CA ALA A 25 2.90 32.91 -43.50
C ALA A 25 2.44 33.01 -42.04
N ALA A 26 1.74 34.09 -41.66
CA ALA A 26 1.20 34.26 -40.31
C ALA A 26 0.12 33.24 -39.97
N ILE A 27 -0.79 32.95 -40.91
CA ILE A 27 -1.84 31.93 -40.72
C ILE A 27 -1.23 30.53 -40.59
N VAL A 28 -0.25 30.18 -41.45
CA VAL A 28 0.46 28.90 -41.39
C VAL A 28 1.24 28.77 -40.08
N ALA A 29 1.90 29.83 -39.62
CA ALA A 29 2.60 29.84 -38.34
C ALA A 29 1.64 29.69 -37.15
N MET A 30 0.50 30.38 -37.17
CA MET A 30 -0.52 30.29 -36.11
C MET A 30 -1.15 28.90 -36.06
N LEU A 31 -1.51 28.32 -37.21
CA LEU A 31 -1.99 26.94 -37.31
C LEU A 31 -0.91 25.93 -36.89
N GLY A 32 0.36 26.19 -37.20
CA GLY A 32 1.50 25.39 -36.75
C GLY A 32 1.67 25.41 -35.23
N ILE A 33 1.55 26.57 -34.59
CA ILE A 33 1.65 26.71 -33.13
C ILE A 33 0.46 26.04 -32.43
N VAL A 34 -0.78 26.28 -32.90
CA VAL A 34 -1.98 25.67 -32.31
C VAL A 34 -1.98 24.15 -32.53
N GLY A 35 -1.69 23.69 -33.74
CA GLY A 35 -1.57 22.28 -34.07
C GLY A 35 -0.44 21.58 -33.32
N SER A 36 0.72 22.23 -33.19
CA SER A 36 1.85 21.71 -32.41
C SER A 36 1.51 21.59 -30.93
N SER A 37 0.80 22.57 -30.35
CA SER A 37 0.40 22.49 -28.94
C SER A 37 -0.52 21.30 -28.64
N TYR A 38 -1.49 21.02 -29.53
CA TYR A 38 -2.39 19.87 -29.42
C TYR A 38 -1.67 18.53 -29.63
N LEU A 39 -0.77 18.46 -30.61
CA LEU A 39 0.01 17.25 -30.90
C LEU A 39 1.05 16.96 -29.81
N ASN A 40 1.69 17.99 -29.26
CA ASN A 40 2.66 17.86 -28.17
C ASN A 40 2.00 17.32 -26.90
N GLU A 41 0.74 17.70 -26.63
CA GLU A 41 -0.01 17.20 -25.48
C GLU A 41 -0.34 15.71 -25.63
N LYS A 42 -0.75 15.27 -26.83
CA LYS A 42 -0.93 13.84 -27.16
C LYS A 42 0.37 13.04 -27.08
N GLN A 43 1.47 13.57 -27.63
CA GLN A 43 2.78 12.90 -27.58
C GLN A 43 3.33 12.78 -26.16
N LYS A 44 3.10 13.77 -25.29
CA LYS A 44 3.47 13.69 -23.87
C LYS A 44 2.72 12.57 -23.16
N ILE A 45 1.42 12.44 -23.43
CA ILE A 45 0.60 11.35 -22.87
C ILE A 45 1.13 10.00 -23.34
N ASP A 46 1.33 9.81 -24.64
CA ASP A 46 1.83 8.54 -25.20
C ASP A 46 3.23 8.17 -24.67
N THR A 47 4.12 9.17 -24.52
CA THR A 47 5.46 8.98 -23.97
C THR A 47 5.41 8.58 -22.50
N ASN A 48 4.55 9.23 -21.71
CA ASN A 48 4.37 8.91 -20.29
C ASN A 48 3.78 7.51 -20.09
N VAL A 49 2.80 7.11 -20.91
CA VAL A 49 2.24 5.74 -20.90
C VAL A 49 3.35 4.72 -21.21
N ARG A 50 4.18 4.97 -22.24
CA ARG A 50 5.27 4.07 -22.60
C ARG A 50 6.33 3.95 -21.49
N LEU A 51 6.74 5.07 -20.90
CA LEU A 51 7.68 5.08 -19.78
C LEU A 51 7.12 4.33 -18.57
N TYR A 52 5.82 4.52 -18.29
CA TYR A 52 5.12 3.79 -17.24
C TYR A 52 5.10 2.29 -17.50
N THR A 53 4.77 1.86 -18.73
CA THR A 53 4.80 0.44 -19.12
C THR A 53 6.20 -0.15 -19.02
N GLU A 54 7.23 0.59 -19.43
CA GLU A 54 8.63 0.13 -19.34
C GLU A 54 9.10 0.00 -17.88
N LEU A 55 8.78 0.99 -17.03
CA LEU A 55 9.10 0.93 -15.59
C LEU A 55 8.35 -0.21 -14.90
N MET A 56 7.08 -0.44 -15.26
CA MET A 56 6.32 -1.58 -14.74
C MET A 56 6.92 -2.91 -15.17
N SER A 57 7.26 -3.05 -16.45
CA SER A 57 7.92 -4.26 -16.96
C SER A 57 9.25 -4.50 -16.24
N LYS A 58 10.09 -3.47 -16.06
CA LYS A 58 11.36 -3.61 -15.33
C LYS A 58 11.15 -3.96 -13.86
N ARG A 59 10.11 -3.40 -13.23
CA ARG A 59 9.73 -3.75 -11.85
C ARG A 59 9.28 -5.22 -11.78
N GLU A 60 8.45 -5.67 -12.71
CA GLU A 60 7.97 -7.05 -12.78
C GLU A 60 9.10 -8.04 -13.03
N ASP A 61 10.05 -7.71 -13.90
CA ASP A 61 11.25 -8.50 -14.16
C ASP A 61 12.16 -8.59 -12.92
N ALA A 62 12.44 -7.45 -12.27
CA ALA A 62 13.24 -7.39 -11.05
C ALA A 62 12.58 -8.17 -9.90
N GLU A 63 11.27 -8.03 -9.73
CA GLU A 63 10.49 -8.77 -8.74
C GLU A 63 10.47 -10.28 -9.02
N SER A 64 10.40 -10.68 -10.29
CA SER A 64 10.43 -12.09 -10.68
C SER A 64 11.81 -12.71 -10.49
N ALA A 65 12.88 -11.97 -10.80
CA ALA A 65 14.26 -12.38 -10.53
C ALA A 65 14.50 -12.53 -9.02
N LEU A 66 14.10 -11.52 -8.24
CA LEU A 66 14.17 -11.55 -6.78
C LEU A 66 13.44 -12.79 -6.23
N ARG A 67 12.20 -13.04 -6.64
CA ARG A 67 11.44 -14.24 -6.22
C ARG A 67 12.16 -15.55 -6.55
N LYS A 68 12.80 -15.66 -7.71
CA LYS A 68 13.55 -16.86 -8.11
C LYS A 68 14.79 -17.07 -7.23
N ASP A 69 15.56 -16.03 -6.99
CA ASP A 69 16.77 -16.09 -6.17
C ASP A 69 16.40 -16.41 -4.71
N MET A 70 15.32 -15.80 -4.21
CA MET A 70 14.77 -16.07 -2.88
C MET A 70 14.23 -17.49 -2.75
N PHE A 71 13.51 -18.00 -3.76
CA PHE A 71 13.00 -19.37 -3.76
C PHE A 71 14.15 -20.39 -3.70
N THR A 72 15.22 -20.13 -4.46
CA THR A 72 16.43 -20.98 -4.45
C THR A 72 17.09 -20.96 -3.07
N SER A 73 17.24 -19.77 -2.47
CA SER A 73 17.77 -19.61 -1.11
C SER A 73 16.91 -20.34 -0.06
N ILE A 74 15.58 -20.24 -0.13
CA ILE A 74 14.66 -20.96 0.77
C ILE A 74 14.80 -22.47 0.59
N ILE A 75 14.79 -22.98 -0.65
CA ILE A 75 14.92 -24.41 -0.95
C ILE A 75 16.25 -24.95 -0.41
N ASP A 76 17.35 -24.24 -0.68
CA ASP A 76 18.68 -24.64 -0.25
C ASP A 76 18.83 -24.64 1.27
N THR A 77 18.17 -23.70 1.95
CA THR A 77 18.31 -23.49 3.40
C THR A 77 17.31 -24.32 4.22
N PHE A 78 16.09 -24.54 3.73
CA PHE A 78 15.01 -25.20 4.47
C PHE A 78 14.66 -26.61 3.98
N LEU A 79 14.84 -26.91 2.70
CA LEU A 79 14.32 -28.15 2.08
C LEU A 79 15.41 -29.18 1.76
N LYS A 80 16.70 -28.91 2.06
CA LYS A 80 17.74 -29.93 1.92
C LYS A 80 17.60 -31.05 2.97
N PRO A 81 17.83 -32.34 2.60
CA PRO A 81 17.28 -33.50 3.34
C PRO A 81 18.03 -33.91 4.60
N GLN A 82 19.19 -33.30 4.90
CA GLN A 82 19.86 -33.54 6.18
C GLN A 82 19.13 -32.72 7.24
N ALA A 83 18.09 -33.30 7.85
CA ALA A 83 17.21 -32.62 8.80
C ALA A 83 18.05 -31.81 9.81
N PRO A 84 18.10 -30.47 9.68
CA PRO A 84 18.86 -29.67 10.61
C PRO A 84 18.16 -29.76 11.97
N SER A 85 18.94 -29.77 13.05
CA SER A 85 18.40 -29.62 14.40
C SER A 85 17.49 -28.39 14.47
N LEU A 86 16.56 -28.38 15.42
CA LEU A 86 15.61 -27.27 15.60
C LEU A 86 16.32 -25.91 15.68
N ASP A 87 17.48 -25.86 16.33
CA ASP A 87 18.36 -24.69 16.41
C ASP A 87 18.78 -24.15 15.04
N VAL A 88 19.23 -25.02 14.13
CA VAL A 88 19.64 -24.61 12.78
C VAL A 88 18.44 -24.11 11.98
N ARG A 89 17.25 -24.70 12.14
CA ARG A 89 16.03 -24.22 11.48
C ARG A 89 15.62 -22.84 11.96
N VAL A 90 15.71 -22.59 13.26
CA VAL A 90 15.45 -21.26 13.85
C VAL A 90 16.46 -20.27 13.28
N LEU A 91 17.77 -20.55 13.36
CA LEU A 91 18.82 -19.68 12.81
C LEU A 91 18.60 -19.36 11.32
N ASN A 92 18.25 -20.37 10.53
CA ASN A 92 17.96 -20.20 9.10
C ASN A 92 16.78 -19.27 8.85
N LEU A 93 15.72 -19.36 9.67
CA LEU A 93 14.60 -18.44 9.59
C LEU A 93 14.98 -17.03 10.03
N GLU A 94 15.82 -16.88 11.05
CA GLU A 94 16.34 -15.57 11.46
C GLU A 94 17.10 -14.90 10.30
N LEU A 95 18.00 -15.63 9.64
CA LEU A 95 18.74 -15.14 8.48
C LEU A 95 17.82 -14.78 7.31
N LEU A 96 16.86 -15.64 6.98
CA LEU A 96 15.90 -15.36 5.92
C LEU A 96 15.07 -14.11 6.25
N ALA A 97 14.57 -14.02 7.48
CA ALA A 97 13.78 -12.91 7.97
C ALA A 97 14.53 -11.59 7.86
N TYR A 98 15.77 -11.52 8.34
CA TYR A 98 16.53 -10.26 8.32
C TYR A 98 16.86 -9.77 6.91
N ASN A 99 17.01 -10.67 5.94
CA ASN A 99 17.38 -10.30 4.58
C ASN A 99 16.17 -10.09 3.65
N PHE A 100 15.00 -10.67 3.97
CA PHE A 100 13.88 -10.74 3.02
C PHE A 100 12.52 -10.37 3.61
N HIS A 101 12.45 -9.71 4.77
CA HIS A 101 11.18 -9.37 5.42
C HIS A 101 10.26 -8.41 4.65
N GLU A 102 10.76 -7.69 3.65
CA GLU A 102 9.94 -6.80 2.79
C GLU A 102 9.41 -7.53 1.56
N SER A 103 9.96 -8.71 1.27
CA SER A 103 9.81 -9.37 -0.03
C SER A 103 9.10 -10.73 0.07
N LEU A 104 8.91 -11.28 1.27
CA LEU A 104 8.25 -12.58 1.51
C LEU A 104 7.16 -12.49 2.55
N ASN A 105 6.10 -13.27 2.35
CA ASN A 105 5.23 -13.65 3.45
C ASN A 105 5.91 -14.71 4.33
N LEU A 106 6.48 -14.27 5.43
CA LEU A 106 7.21 -15.12 6.37
C LEU A 106 6.29 -15.84 7.37
N LYS A 107 5.03 -15.39 7.55
CA LYS A 107 4.11 -15.93 8.56
C LYS A 107 3.99 -17.46 8.54
N PRO A 108 3.84 -18.14 7.38
CA PRO A 108 3.77 -19.60 7.35
C PRO A 108 5.03 -20.29 7.86
N LEU A 109 6.21 -19.70 7.63
CA LEU A 109 7.49 -20.27 8.07
C LEU A 109 7.66 -20.12 9.58
N PHE A 110 7.32 -18.95 10.12
CA PHE A 110 7.29 -18.72 11.57
C PHE A 110 6.32 -19.66 12.27
N ALA A 111 5.08 -19.78 11.77
CA ALA A 111 4.07 -20.68 12.34
C ALA A 111 4.51 -22.15 12.29
N SER A 112 5.13 -22.58 11.18
CA SER A 112 5.63 -23.96 11.05
C SER A 112 6.74 -24.28 12.06
N ILE A 113 7.70 -23.36 12.24
CA ILE A 113 8.79 -23.55 13.21
C ILE A 113 8.25 -23.47 14.64
N ASP A 114 7.35 -22.56 14.95
CA ASP A 114 6.76 -22.49 16.30
C ASP A 114 5.95 -23.74 16.66
N GLN A 115 5.24 -24.32 15.69
CA GLN A 115 4.57 -25.61 15.87
C GLN A 115 5.57 -26.75 16.15
N GLN A 116 6.70 -26.80 15.42
CA GLN A 116 7.77 -27.78 15.65
C GLN A 116 8.44 -27.58 17.02
N ILE A 117 8.67 -26.33 17.43
CA ILE A 117 9.12 -25.98 18.79
C ILE A 117 8.10 -26.51 19.80
N GLY A 118 6.81 -26.29 19.55
CA GLY A 118 5.68 -26.80 20.34
C GLY A 118 5.72 -28.32 20.59
N GLN A 119 6.07 -29.09 19.57
CA GLN A 119 6.10 -30.56 19.60
C GLN A 119 7.45 -31.14 20.06
N SER A 120 8.49 -30.31 20.14
CA SER A 120 9.84 -30.74 20.52
C SER A 120 9.95 -31.10 22.00
N THR A 121 10.76 -32.11 22.30
CA THR A 121 11.18 -32.51 23.65
C THR A 121 12.48 -31.84 24.10
N ASP A 122 13.09 -30.98 23.27
CA ASP A 122 14.32 -30.24 23.60
C ASP A 122 14.07 -29.28 24.78
N GLY A 123 14.92 -29.34 25.81
CA GLY A 123 14.86 -28.44 26.96
C GLY A 123 15.02 -26.95 26.62
N ARG A 124 15.57 -26.64 25.43
CA ARG A 124 15.71 -25.27 24.90
C ARG A 124 14.49 -24.75 24.16
N LYS A 125 13.36 -25.49 24.17
CA LYS A 125 12.09 -25.08 23.54
C LYS A 125 11.70 -23.63 23.82
N LYS A 126 11.81 -23.19 25.08
CA LYS A 126 11.47 -21.83 25.49
C LYS A 126 12.40 -20.78 24.83
N GLU A 127 13.69 -21.06 24.80
CA GLU A 127 14.71 -20.20 24.18
C GLU A 127 14.45 -20.03 22.68
N TYR A 128 14.15 -21.12 21.96
CA TYR A 128 13.83 -21.06 20.54
C TYR A 128 12.59 -20.19 20.26
N ARG A 129 11.54 -20.31 21.08
CA ARG A 129 10.34 -19.49 20.95
C ARG A 129 10.62 -18.02 21.23
N GLU A 130 11.41 -17.73 22.26
CA GLU A 130 11.82 -16.36 22.58
C GLU A 130 12.65 -15.72 21.47
N ARG A 131 13.55 -16.49 20.84
CA ARG A 131 14.31 -16.07 19.66
C ARG A 131 13.39 -15.78 18.47
N LEU A 132 12.47 -16.69 18.18
CA LEU A 132 11.50 -16.55 17.09
C LEU A 132 10.62 -15.30 17.26
N ASN A 133 10.06 -15.10 18.45
CA ASN A 133 9.27 -13.91 18.80
C ASN A 133 10.09 -12.62 18.76
N ARG A 134 11.38 -12.68 19.11
CA ARG A 134 12.29 -11.52 19.02
C ARG A 134 12.48 -11.08 17.57
N VAL A 135 12.79 -12.02 16.68
CA VAL A 135 12.97 -11.72 15.26
C VAL A 135 11.69 -11.20 14.64
N ALA A 136 10.54 -11.81 14.95
CA ALA A 136 9.26 -11.33 14.47
C ALA A 136 8.96 -9.88 14.92
N ARG A 137 9.18 -9.56 16.20
CA ARG A 137 9.02 -8.19 16.72
C ARG A 137 10.00 -7.20 16.07
N GLU A 138 11.24 -7.61 15.80
CA GLU A 138 12.21 -6.75 15.11
C GLU A 138 11.80 -6.45 13.67
N ILE A 139 11.28 -7.45 12.94
CA ILE A 139 10.69 -7.25 11.61
C ILE A 139 9.52 -6.28 11.69
N THR A 140 8.55 -6.56 12.57
CA THR A 140 7.36 -5.71 12.73
C THR A 140 7.77 -4.29 13.06
N ARG A 141 8.74 -4.09 13.96
CA ARG A 141 9.26 -2.75 14.29
C ARG A 141 9.85 -2.04 13.08
N LYS A 142 10.63 -2.73 12.24
CA LYS A 142 11.19 -2.15 11.01
C LYS A 142 10.09 -1.75 10.02
N GLN A 143 9.11 -2.63 9.80
CA GLN A 143 7.98 -2.34 8.92
C GLN A 143 7.16 -1.15 9.45
N MET A 144 6.91 -1.11 10.76
CA MET A 144 6.18 -0.01 11.42
C MET A 144 6.87 1.34 11.22
N VAL A 145 8.21 1.44 11.26
CA VAL A 145 8.92 2.70 10.98
C VAL A 145 8.59 3.25 9.60
N ILE A 146 8.49 2.37 8.59
CA ILE A 146 8.13 2.75 7.22
C ILE A 146 6.66 3.19 7.16
N LEU A 147 5.76 2.39 7.72
CA LEU A 147 4.32 2.64 7.68
C LEU A 147 3.92 3.89 8.46
N GLU A 148 4.55 4.15 9.60
CA GLU A 148 4.33 5.37 10.41
C GLU A 148 4.81 6.63 9.69
N GLY A 149 5.82 6.53 8.82
CA GLY A 149 6.28 7.65 8.01
C GLY A 149 5.24 8.16 7.00
N ALA A 150 4.34 7.28 6.55
CA ALA A 150 3.32 7.61 5.55
C ALA A 150 1.88 7.50 6.05
N GLY A 151 1.67 6.89 7.21
CA GLY A 151 0.38 6.56 7.80
C GLY A 151 0.12 7.25 9.14
N LYS A 152 -0.83 6.69 9.87
CA LYS A 152 -1.19 7.05 11.24
C LYS A 152 -1.28 5.79 12.08
N LYS A 153 -1.04 5.90 13.38
CA LYS A 153 -1.18 4.76 14.29
C LYS A 153 -1.75 5.18 15.63
N PHE A 154 -2.24 4.20 16.36
CA PHE A 154 -2.53 4.29 17.78
C PHE A 154 -2.14 2.99 18.47
N ASP A 155 -1.79 3.10 19.75
CA ASP A 155 -1.36 1.99 20.58
C ASP A 155 -2.43 1.74 21.64
N SER A 156 -2.78 0.48 21.86
CA SER A 156 -3.74 0.07 22.89
C SER A 156 -3.11 -0.94 23.83
N LYS A 157 -3.32 -0.74 25.13
CA LYS A 157 -2.85 -1.65 26.18
C LYS A 157 -4.04 -2.16 26.97
N PHE A 158 -4.14 -3.48 27.14
CA PHE A 158 -5.20 -4.10 27.91
C PHE A 158 -4.67 -5.22 28.80
N LYS A 159 -5.41 -5.52 29.87
CA LYS A 159 -5.06 -6.61 30.80
C LYS A 159 -5.59 -7.92 30.23
N LEU A 160 -4.77 -8.98 30.24
CA LEU A 160 -5.23 -10.28 29.74
C LEU A 160 -6.35 -10.86 30.63
N ALA A 161 -6.28 -10.61 31.93
CA ALA A 161 -7.27 -11.06 32.90
C ALA A 161 -8.68 -10.45 32.71
N SER A 162 -8.82 -9.34 31.98
CA SER A 162 -10.14 -8.78 31.66
C SER A 162 -10.79 -9.44 30.44
N VAL A 163 -10.05 -10.23 29.67
CA VAL A 163 -10.60 -10.94 28.50
C VAL A 163 -11.38 -12.17 28.97
N PRO A 164 -12.62 -12.37 28.51
CA PRO A 164 -13.41 -13.50 28.95
C PRO A 164 -12.78 -14.84 28.54
N THR A 165 -12.71 -15.77 29.48
CA THR A 165 -12.23 -17.15 29.23
C THR A 165 -13.27 -18.00 28.48
N SER A 166 -14.51 -17.52 28.33
CA SER A 166 -15.59 -18.23 27.64
C SER A 166 -16.09 -17.42 26.44
N LYS A 167 -16.47 -18.13 25.36
CA LYS A 167 -17.03 -17.53 24.13
C LYS A 167 -18.34 -16.74 24.34
N LYS A 168 -18.93 -16.77 25.54
CA LYS A 168 -20.15 -16.04 25.90
C LYS A 168 -19.89 -14.80 26.76
N GLY A 169 -18.65 -14.54 27.15
CA GLY A 169 -18.33 -13.34 27.91
C GLY A 169 -18.33 -12.09 27.02
N LEU A 170 -18.49 -10.93 27.66
CA LEU A 170 -18.42 -9.64 26.97
C LEU A 170 -16.99 -9.42 26.47
N PRO A 171 -16.77 -9.08 25.19
CA PRO A 171 -15.43 -8.76 24.72
C PRO A 171 -14.89 -7.50 25.40
N VAL A 172 -13.56 -7.37 25.44
CA VAL A 172 -12.91 -6.16 25.95
C VAL A 172 -12.86 -5.14 24.84
N GLU A 173 -13.67 -4.10 24.95
CA GLU A 173 -13.60 -2.93 24.10
C GLU A 173 -12.35 -2.10 24.44
N LEU A 174 -11.63 -1.69 23.40
CA LEU A 174 -10.46 -0.83 23.49
C LEU A 174 -10.85 0.61 23.14
N GLU A 175 -9.96 1.55 23.46
CA GLU A 175 -10.17 2.96 23.15
C GLU A 175 -10.40 3.16 21.64
N GLU A 176 -11.48 3.86 21.31
CA GLU A 176 -11.82 4.24 19.94
C GLU A 176 -10.79 5.26 19.43
N ALA A 177 -10.42 5.17 18.16
CA ALA A 177 -9.48 6.08 17.53
C ALA A 177 -10.06 6.70 16.26
N LEU A 178 -9.98 8.03 16.16
CA LEU A 178 -10.32 8.78 14.95
C LEU A 178 -9.04 9.16 14.21
N LEU A 179 -8.83 8.61 13.02
CA LEU A 179 -7.63 8.89 12.22
C LEU A 179 -8.02 9.47 10.86
N SER A 180 -7.25 10.46 10.42
CA SER A 180 -7.35 11.04 9.08
C SER A 180 -6.10 10.73 8.25
N LEU A 181 -6.31 10.23 7.04
CA LEU A 181 -5.27 9.97 6.05
C LEU A 181 -5.79 10.38 4.68
N GLU A 182 -5.00 11.18 3.96
CA GLU A 182 -5.33 11.68 2.61
C GLU A 182 -6.71 12.35 2.53
N GLY A 183 -7.10 13.05 3.60
CA GLY A 183 -8.38 13.77 3.69
C GLY A 183 -9.59 12.89 4.01
N ILE A 184 -9.40 11.59 4.25
CA ILE A 184 -10.44 10.66 4.66
C ILE A 184 -10.29 10.37 6.14
N GLU A 185 -11.31 10.75 6.91
CA GLU A 185 -11.42 10.48 8.34
C GLU A 185 -12.16 9.17 8.59
N ARG A 186 -11.64 8.34 9.47
CA ARG A 186 -12.25 7.07 9.87
C ARG A 186 -12.16 6.86 11.37
N GLU A 187 -13.21 6.26 11.90
CA GLU A 187 -13.27 5.82 13.28
C GLU A 187 -12.97 4.32 13.35
N PHE A 188 -12.06 3.94 14.24
CA PHE A 188 -11.61 2.58 14.45
C PHE A 188 -12.04 2.14 15.85
N ARG A 189 -12.79 1.04 15.92
CA ARG A 189 -13.19 0.40 17.17
C ARG A 189 -12.66 -1.01 17.19
N MET A 190 -12.14 -1.42 18.35
CA MET A 190 -11.47 -2.70 18.49
C MET A 190 -11.94 -3.43 19.72
N TYR A 191 -12.19 -4.72 19.53
CA TYR A 191 -12.67 -5.61 20.57
C TYR A 191 -11.77 -6.84 20.68
N ILE A 192 -11.28 -7.13 21.88
CA ILE A 192 -10.57 -8.37 22.16
C ILE A 192 -11.59 -9.43 22.57
N MET A 193 -11.74 -10.43 21.71
CA MET A 193 -12.74 -11.48 21.83
C MET A 193 -12.22 -12.68 22.61
N GLU A 194 -10.96 -13.06 22.38
CA GLU A 194 -10.33 -14.27 22.93
C GLU A 194 -8.82 -14.08 23.01
N VAL A 195 -8.17 -14.74 23.97
CA VAL A 195 -6.71 -14.75 24.15
C VAL A 195 -6.23 -16.20 24.22
N HIS A 196 -5.25 -16.57 23.40
CA HIS A 196 -4.55 -17.85 23.47
C HIS A 196 -3.17 -17.64 24.09
N HIS A 197 -3.03 -17.99 25.38
CA HIS A 197 -1.79 -17.77 26.13
C HIS A 197 -0.61 -18.61 25.61
N GLU A 198 -0.85 -19.81 25.09
CA GLU A 198 0.21 -20.71 24.63
C GLU A 198 0.87 -20.23 23.32
N THR A 199 0.06 -19.72 22.39
CA THR A 199 0.49 -19.20 21.09
C THR A 199 0.71 -17.69 21.10
N GLN A 200 0.31 -17.01 22.18
CA GLN A 200 0.37 -15.55 22.33
C GLN A 200 -0.42 -14.82 21.23
N GLU A 201 -1.56 -15.40 20.86
CA GLU A 201 -2.46 -14.87 19.84
C GLU A 201 -3.71 -14.27 20.46
N LEU A 202 -4.22 -13.23 19.81
CA LEU A 202 -5.41 -12.47 20.20
C LEU A 202 -6.43 -12.58 19.08
N ARG A 203 -7.68 -12.91 19.44
CA ARG A 203 -8.79 -12.80 18.50
C ARG A 203 -9.36 -11.40 18.58
N VAL A 204 -9.18 -10.64 17.52
CA VAL A 204 -9.57 -9.23 17.45
C VAL A 204 -10.73 -9.08 16.48
N ARG A 205 -11.74 -8.32 16.89
CA ARG A 205 -12.73 -7.74 15.99
C ARG A 205 -12.39 -6.28 15.78
N LEU A 206 -12.25 -5.91 14.51
CA LEU A 206 -12.01 -4.54 14.08
C LEU A 206 -13.25 -4.03 13.35
N GLU A 207 -13.76 -2.91 13.82
CA GLU A 207 -14.81 -2.14 13.15
C GLU A 207 -14.23 -0.83 12.65
N VAL A 208 -14.42 -0.56 11.36
CA VAL A 208 -13.96 0.66 10.70
C VAL A 208 -15.17 1.38 10.14
N ILE A 209 -15.46 2.55 10.70
CA ILE A 209 -16.58 3.40 10.29
C ILE A 209 -16.01 4.48 9.38
N THR A 210 -16.48 4.51 8.13
CA THR A 210 -16.11 5.50 7.12
C THR A 210 -17.32 6.39 6.83
N PRO A 211 -17.23 7.71 7.00
CA PRO A 211 -18.27 8.62 6.54
C PRO A 211 -18.38 8.55 5.01
N GLU A 212 -19.57 8.31 4.49
CA GLU A 212 -19.86 8.40 3.05
C GLU A 212 -20.41 9.78 2.70
N GLN A 213 -20.31 10.18 1.44
CA GLN A 213 -21.00 11.37 0.95
C GLN A 213 -22.30 10.98 0.22
N PRO A 214 -23.44 11.63 0.55
CA PRO A 214 -23.60 12.68 1.56
C PRO A 214 -23.45 12.14 3.00
N ALA A 215 -22.96 13.01 3.91
CA ALA A 215 -22.55 12.72 5.30
C ALA A 215 -23.64 12.16 6.24
N SER A 216 -24.74 11.65 5.69
CA SER A 216 -25.82 10.93 6.35
C SER A 216 -25.66 9.41 6.30
N ALA A 217 -24.73 8.89 5.49
CA ALA A 217 -24.45 7.47 5.35
C ALA A 217 -23.05 7.13 5.91
N PHE A 218 -22.94 6.00 6.60
CA PHE A 218 -21.69 5.47 7.12
C PHE A 218 -21.49 4.05 6.57
N ALA A 219 -20.31 3.79 6.01
CA ALA A 219 -19.89 2.44 5.68
C ALA A 219 -19.13 1.86 6.86
N THR A 220 -19.69 0.81 7.46
CA THR A 220 -19.02 0.04 8.52
C THR A 220 -18.43 -1.23 7.92
N ASN A 221 -17.11 -1.37 7.98
CA ASN A 221 -16.42 -2.61 7.68
C ASN A 221 -16.10 -3.33 9.00
N ASN A 222 -16.57 -4.56 9.15
CA ASN A 222 -16.36 -5.38 10.34
C ASN A 222 -15.64 -6.66 9.95
N VAL A 223 -14.48 -6.89 10.56
CA VAL A 223 -13.66 -8.08 10.33
C VAL A 223 -13.19 -8.65 11.66
N GLU A 224 -13.12 -9.98 11.72
CA GLU A 224 -12.66 -10.71 12.89
C GLU A 224 -11.56 -11.69 12.49
N PHE A 225 -10.43 -11.64 13.18
CA PHE A 225 -9.25 -12.44 12.85
C PHE A 225 -8.34 -12.65 14.07
N TRP A 226 -7.44 -13.62 13.97
CA TRP A 226 -6.38 -13.84 14.94
C TRP A 226 -5.15 -12.99 14.59
N VAL A 227 -4.54 -12.40 15.61
CA VAL A 227 -3.28 -11.64 15.50
C VAL A 227 -2.31 -12.06 16.59
N GLY A 228 -1.06 -12.30 16.23
CA GLY A 228 0.06 -12.65 17.11
C GLY A 228 1.34 -11.94 16.69
N PHE A 229 2.49 -12.47 17.11
CA PHE A 229 3.79 -11.88 16.77
C PHE A 229 4.18 -12.03 15.29
N TYR A 230 3.58 -13.01 14.58
CA TYR A 230 3.95 -13.35 13.21
C TYR A 230 3.07 -12.67 12.14
N ASP A 231 2.18 -11.78 12.57
CA ASP A 231 1.34 -10.96 11.70
C ASP A 231 2.08 -9.68 11.32
N PHE A 232 2.65 -9.68 10.11
CA PHE A 232 3.51 -8.59 9.64
C PHE A 232 2.67 -7.54 8.88
N PRO A 233 2.65 -6.27 9.30
CA PRO A 233 1.64 -5.29 8.85
C PRO A 233 1.71 -4.95 7.36
N MET A 234 2.87 -5.05 6.72
CA MET A 234 2.97 -4.84 5.27
C MET A 234 2.29 -5.94 4.46
N ILE A 235 2.00 -7.11 5.05
CA ILE A 235 1.48 -8.29 4.36
C ILE A 235 0.11 -8.69 4.90
N ASP A 236 -0.04 -8.76 6.22
CA ASP A 236 -1.28 -9.09 6.93
C ASP A 236 -2.00 -7.79 7.31
N HIS A 237 -2.89 -7.34 6.43
CA HIS A 237 -3.68 -6.12 6.63
C HIS A 237 -5.09 -6.28 6.07
N THR A 238 -6.00 -5.45 6.55
CA THR A 238 -7.36 -5.30 6.00
C THR A 238 -7.37 -4.18 4.98
N ARG A 239 -7.91 -4.45 3.79
CA ARG A 239 -8.09 -3.43 2.75
C ARG A 239 -9.31 -2.56 3.05
N LEU A 240 -9.13 -1.26 2.92
CA LEU A 240 -10.18 -0.25 3.03
C LEU A 240 -10.43 0.41 1.67
N SER A 241 -11.49 1.22 1.57
CA SER A 241 -11.74 2.03 0.39
C SER A 241 -10.62 3.06 0.15
N HIS A 242 -10.51 3.56 -1.08
CA HIS A 242 -9.51 4.56 -1.50
C HIS A 242 -8.06 4.08 -1.42
N ASP A 243 -7.84 2.80 -1.73
CA ASP A 243 -6.54 2.14 -1.67
C ASP A 243 -5.80 2.35 -0.33
N GLN A 244 -6.52 2.40 0.78
CA GLN A 244 -5.92 2.51 2.11
C GLN A 244 -6.00 1.16 2.83
N ARG A 245 -5.13 0.96 3.82
CA ARG A 245 -4.97 -0.30 4.54
C ARG A 245 -4.93 -0.04 6.04
N VAL A 246 -5.41 -1.01 6.81
CA VAL A 246 -5.25 -1.04 8.26
C VAL A 246 -4.68 -2.39 8.68
N ALA A 247 -3.65 -2.36 9.51
CA ALA A 247 -3.05 -3.56 10.09
C ALA A 247 -3.05 -3.44 11.61
N ILE A 248 -3.18 -4.58 12.28
CA ILE A 248 -3.07 -4.70 13.73
C ILE A 248 -1.88 -5.61 14.01
N THR A 249 -1.05 -5.24 14.96
CA THR A 249 0.14 -6.00 15.34
C THR A 249 0.22 -6.14 16.86
N VAL A 250 0.76 -7.27 17.33
CA VAL A 250 1.07 -7.46 18.75
C VAL A 250 2.50 -6.99 19.02
N SER A 251 2.67 -5.89 19.73
CA SER A 251 3.99 -5.34 20.06
C SER A 251 4.58 -5.97 21.32
N ASN A 252 3.71 -6.34 22.28
CA ASN A 252 4.10 -7.05 23.48
C ASN A 252 3.01 -7.99 23.99
N PHE A 253 3.40 -9.13 24.55
CA PHE A 253 2.49 -10.09 25.18
C PHE A 253 3.19 -10.68 26.41
N GLU A 254 2.79 -10.23 27.59
CA GLU A 254 3.29 -10.67 28.90
C GLU A 254 2.13 -11.26 29.72
N ASP A 255 2.44 -12.01 30.78
CA ASP A 255 1.44 -12.75 31.56
C ASP A 255 0.28 -11.90 32.11
N GLY A 256 0.49 -10.59 32.29
CA GLY A 256 -0.53 -9.66 32.80
C GLY A 256 -1.20 -8.75 31.77
N TYR A 257 -0.53 -8.45 30.65
CA TYR A 257 -1.01 -7.47 29.68
C TYR A 257 -0.48 -7.75 28.29
N ALA A 258 -1.21 -7.25 27.29
CA ALA A 258 -0.74 -7.18 25.92
C ALA A 258 -0.81 -5.75 25.42
N ASN A 259 0.14 -5.41 24.55
CA ASN A 259 0.16 -4.17 23.80
C ASN A 259 -0.09 -4.52 22.34
N ILE A 260 -1.04 -3.82 21.74
CA ILE A 260 -1.32 -3.92 20.31
C ILE A 260 -1.19 -2.55 19.68
N THR A 261 -0.76 -2.53 18.44
CA THR A 261 -0.59 -1.31 17.65
C THR A 261 -1.40 -1.46 16.38
N THR A 262 -2.25 -0.49 16.12
CA THR A 262 -3.02 -0.39 14.88
C THR A 262 -2.41 0.69 14.02
N VAL A 263 -2.11 0.35 12.77
CA VAL A 263 -1.54 1.26 11.78
C VAL A 263 -2.45 1.35 10.57
N TYR A 264 -2.71 2.58 10.15
CA TYR A 264 -3.56 2.96 9.04
C TYR A 264 -2.72 3.73 8.02
N PHE A 265 -2.58 3.20 6.81
CA PHE A 265 -1.56 3.62 5.85
C PHE A 265 -2.00 3.47 4.38
N PRO A 266 -1.36 4.16 3.41
CA PRO A 266 -1.68 4.02 2.00
C PRO A 266 -1.24 2.66 1.43
N GLY A 267 -2.00 2.11 0.49
CA GLY A 267 -1.77 0.80 -0.14
C GLY A 267 -0.42 0.69 -0.85
N ALA A 268 0.16 1.81 -1.29
CA ALA A 268 1.50 1.88 -1.86
C ALA A 268 2.62 1.34 -0.93
N TYR A 269 2.39 1.31 0.38
CA TYR A 269 3.33 0.80 1.38
C TYR A 269 3.06 -0.65 1.81
N ALA A 270 2.00 -1.27 1.29
CA ALA A 270 1.82 -2.71 1.44
C ALA A 270 2.87 -3.45 0.59
N GLY A 271 3.39 -4.56 1.12
CA GLY A 271 4.43 -5.37 0.49
C GLY A 271 4.00 -6.02 -0.84
N LEU A 272 4.94 -6.70 -1.49
CA LEU A 272 4.81 -7.30 -2.83
C LEU A 272 3.73 -8.41 -2.89
N LYS A 273 2.47 -7.99 -2.99
CA LYS A 273 1.35 -8.83 -3.40
C LYS A 273 0.30 -8.08 -4.21
N GLU A 274 0.32 -6.75 -4.21
CA GLU A 274 -0.79 -6.00 -4.78
C GLU A 274 -0.36 -5.34 -6.08
N LYS A 275 -0.67 -6.03 -7.19
CA LYS A 275 -0.84 -5.34 -8.46
C LYS A 275 -1.86 -4.23 -8.18
N PRO A 276 -1.55 -2.95 -8.45
CA PRO A 276 -2.59 -1.94 -8.54
C PRO A 276 -3.65 -2.52 -9.48
N TYR A 277 -4.92 -2.58 -9.07
CA TYR A 277 -5.94 -3.03 -10.00
C TYR A 277 -5.88 -2.06 -11.18
N TYR A 278 -5.68 -2.60 -12.38
CA TYR A 278 -5.61 -1.80 -13.61
C TYR A 278 -6.76 -0.79 -13.69
N GLN A 279 -7.93 -1.14 -13.16
CA GLN A 279 -9.10 -0.28 -13.09
C GLN A 279 -8.94 0.94 -12.17
N GLU A 280 -8.21 0.85 -11.07
CA GLU A 280 -7.96 1.99 -10.15
C GLU A 280 -6.91 2.94 -10.72
N VAL A 281 -5.82 2.41 -11.28
CA VAL A 281 -4.82 3.22 -11.99
C VAL A 281 -5.44 3.90 -13.21
N VAL A 282 -6.26 3.17 -13.98
CA VAL A 282 -6.98 3.75 -15.11
C VAL A 282 -7.99 4.79 -14.63
N LYS A 283 -8.72 4.55 -13.53
CA LYS A 283 -9.66 5.52 -12.96
C LYS A 283 -8.96 6.77 -12.42
N GLU A 284 -7.78 6.63 -11.84
CA GLU A 284 -6.97 7.74 -11.34
C GLU A 284 -6.39 8.56 -12.50
N LEU A 285 -5.83 7.90 -13.52
CA LEU A 285 -5.38 8.55 -14.76
C LEU A 285 -6.54 9.27 -15.47
N LEU A 286 -7.72 8.64 -15.54
CA LEU A 286 -8.91 9.23 -16.13
C LEU A 286 -9.40 10.45 -15.33
N LYS A 287 -9.42 10.37 -13.99
CA LYS A 287 -9.75 11.51 -13.11
C LYS A 287 -8.77 12.67 -13.28
N THR A 288 -7.47 12.40 -13.41
CA THR A 288 -6.46 13.44 -13.67
C THR A 288 -6.71 14.11 -15.03
N THR A 289 -7.09 13.36 -16.06
CA THR A 289 -7.45 13.95 -17.37
C THR A 289 -8.76 14.74 -17.35
N GLU A 290 -9.77 14.34 -16.58
CA GLU A 290 -11.03 15.09 -16.46
C GLU A 290 -10.86 16.40 -15.67
N GLY A 291 -10.00 16.40 -14.63
CA GLY A 291 -9.68 17.61 -13.86
C GLY A 291 -8.94 18.69 -14.65
N LEU A 292 -8.13 18.30 -15.65
CA LEU A 292 -7.44 19.20 -16.58
C LEU A 292 -8.36 19.76 -17.67
N GLY A 293 -9.49 19.10 -17.96
CA GLY A 293 -10.50 19.59 -18.92
C GLY A 293 -11.38 20.71 -18.35
N ASN A 294 -11.69 20.67 -17.05
CA ASN A 294 -12.63 21.59 -16.41
C ASN A 294 -12.02 22.95 -16.00
N THR A 295 -10.72 23.15 -16.17
CA THR A 295 -10.03 24.43 -15.88
C THR A 295 -9.94 25.36 -17.10
N LYS A 296 -10.51 24.98 -18.26
CA LYS A 296 -10.49 25.80 -19.48
C LYS A 296 -11.78 26.57 -19.79
N ASP A 297 -12.85 26.42 -19.01
CA ASP A 297 -14.14 27.12 -19.22
C ASP A 297 -14.48 28.17 -18.13
N ARG A 298 -13.48 28.89 -17.61
CA ARG A 298 -13.70 30.11 -16.82
C ARG A 298 -12.89 31.28 -17.35
#